data_AF-E2AJT0-F1
#
_entry.id   AF-E2AJT0-F1
#
_cell.length_a   1.000
_cell.length_b   1.000
_cell.length_c   1.000
_cell.angle_alpha   90.00
_cell.angle_beta   90.00
_cell.angle_gamma   90.00
#
_symmetry.space_group_name_H-M   'P 1'
#
loop_
_entity.id
_entity.type
_entity.pdbx_description
1 polymer ?
#
loop_
_entity_poly.entity_id
_entity_poly.type
_entity_poly.pdbx_seq_one_letter_code
_entity_poly.pdbx_strand_id
1 'polypeptide(L)'
;VKHHLRWILGSHTLTYEEFSTLLCRIEACLNSRPIGPLTDTLDDYNPLTPGHFLIGSSITVIPKPSILSVNENRLFRWQLIRQLTERFWKIWPSDYVNTLQQCVKWKQVQPSVKIGTMILIRNPLLPPTTCKWELGWITQCHPGSDGNVRVVTVRTAHSKYKRPI
;
A
#
# COMPACT_ATOMS: atom_id res chain seq x y z
N VAL A 1 5.14 1.10 12.81
CA VAL A 1 3.80 1.60 13.24
C VAL A 1 3.88 2.64 14.36
N LYS A 2 4.32 2.30 15.58
CA LYS A 2 4.42 3.25 16.73
C LYS A 2 5.18 4.55 16.40
N HIS A 3 6.25 4.42 15.61
CA HIS A 3 7.04 5.55 15.15
C HIS A 3 6.26 6.50 14.22
N HIS A 4 5.57 5.97 13.20
CA HIS A 4 4.74 6.78 12.30
C HIS A 4 3.63 7.51 13.08
N LEU A 5 2.98 6.83 14.03
CA LEU A 5 1.96 7.46 14.88
C LEU A 5 2.52 8.69 15.60
N ARG A 6 3.69 8.55 16.25
CA ARG A 6 4.36 9.66 16.95
C ARG A 6 4.73 10.80 15.98
N TRP A 7 5.23 10.48 14.79
CA TRP A 7 5.57 11.47 13.77
C TRP A 7 4.38 12.27 13.28
N ILE A 8 3.25 11.59 13.05
CA ILE A 8 2.06 12.22 12.50
C ILE A 8 1.35 13.08 13.55
N LEU A 9 1.30 12.61 14.79
CA LEU A 9 0.74 13.36 15.91
C LEU A 9 1.56 14.62 16.20
N GLY A 10 2.88 14.58 16.14
CA GLY A 10 3.72 15.76 16.38
C GLY A 10 3.37 16.44 17.71
N SER A 11 2.91 17.70 17.65
CA SER A 11 2.46 18.52 18.79
C SER A 11 0.94 18.52 19.01
N HIS A 12 0.17 17.74 18.24
CA HIS A 12 -1.29 17.75 18.33
C HIS A 12 -1.79 17.12 19.63
N THR A 13 -2.68 17.82 20.32
CA THR A 13 -3.45 17.28 21.44
C THR A 13 -4.81 16.80 20.95
N LEU A 14 -5.05 15.50 21.08
CA LEU A 14 -6.32 14.85 20.72
C LEU A 14 -7.04 14.44 22.00
N THR A 15 -8.35 14.59 22.00
CA THR A 15 -9.22 13.97 23.02
C THR A 15 -9.22 12.45 22.86
N TYR A 16 -9.73 11.75 23.87
CA TYR A 16 -9.83 10.30 23.82
C TYR A 16 -10.60 9.79 22.59
N GLU A 17 -11.76 10.38 22.29
CA GLU A 17 -12.61 9.98 21.16
C GLU A 17 -11.91 10.22 19.81
N GLU A 18 -11.20 11.35 19.67
CA GLU A 18 -10.49 11.68 18.45
C GLU A 18 -9.28 10.78 18.24
N PHE A 19 -8.55 10.45 19.31
CA PHE A 19 -7.43 9.55 19.26
C PHE A 19 -7.89 8.11 18.95
N SER A 20 -8.97 7.66 19.59
CA SER A 20 -9.60 6.36 19.29
C SER A 20 -10.03 6.28 17.82
N THR A 21 -10.69 7.32 17.31
CA THR A 21 -11.08 7.42 15.90
C THR A 21 -9.88 7.38 14.96
N LEU A 22 -8.78 8.07 15.29
CA LEU A 22 -7.54 8.04 14.52
C LEU A 22 -6.94 6.63 14.50
N LEU A 23 -6.90 5.96 15.65
CA LEU A 23 -6.37 4.59 15.76
C LEU A 23 -7.19 3.60 14.94
N CYS A 24 -8.52 3.65 15.00
CA CYS A 24 -9.38 2.78 14.18
C CYS A 24 -9.14 2.99 12.67
N ARG A 25 -8.93 4.25 12.24
CA ARG A 25 -8.59 4.54 10.84
C ARG A 25 -7.21 4.02 10.44
N ILE A 26 -6.24 4.11 11.34
CA ILE A 26 -4.90 3.55 11.11
C ILE A 26 -4.96 2.03 11.05
N GLU A 27 -5.71 1.39 11.95
CA GLU A 27 -5.94 -0.05 11.94
C GLU A 27 -6.54 -0.51 10.60
N ALA A 28 -7.60 0.17 10.13
CA ALA A 28 -8.19 -0.07 8.83
C ALA A 28 -7.16 0.02 7.70
N CYS A 29 -6.30 1.05 7.74
CA CYS A 29 -5.18 1.22 6.82
C CYS A 29 -4.21 0.02 6.86
N LEU A 30 -3.76 -0.39 8.05
CA LEU A 30 -2.84 -1.52 8.22
C LEU A 30 -3.46 -2.83 7.70
N ASN A 31 -4.75 -3.04 7.92
CA ASN A 31 -5.49 -4.24 7.53
C ASN A 31 -5.93 -4.25 6.06
N SER A 32 -5.79 -3.13 5.35
CA SER A 32 -5.97 -3.07 3.89
C SER A 32 -4.78 -3.63 3.09
N ARG A 33 -3.66 -3.99 3.75
CA ARG A 33 -2.44 -4.42 3.06
C ARG A 33 -2.64 -5.73 2.28
N PRO A 34 -2.10 -5.83 1.06
CA PRO A 34 -2.17 -7.05 0.27
C PRO A 34 -1.23 -8.11 0.87
N ILE A 35 -1.75 -9.34 1.01
CA ILE A 35 -1.00 -10.55 1.39
C ILE A 35 -0.73 -11.41 0.15
N GLY A 36 -1.70 -11.49 -0.76
CA GLY A 36 -1.60 -12.29 -1.97
C GLY A 36 -2.82 -12.10 -2.87
N PRO A 37 -2.90 -12.82 -4.00
CA PRO A 37 -4.09 -12.84 -4.84
C PRO A 37 -5.29 -13.45 -4.08
N LEU A 38 -6.48 -12.87 -4.25
CA LEU A 38 -7.72 -13.48 -3.74
C LEU A 38 -8.17 -14.66 -4.61
N THR A 39 -7.86 -14.62 -5.91
CA THR A 39 -8.26 -15.62 -6.90
C THR A 39 -7.10 -15.87 -7.87
N ASP A 40 -7.03 -17.08 -8.43
CA ASP A 40 -5.97 -17.48 -9.38
C ASP A 40 -6.19 -16.96 -10.81
N THR A 41 -7.26 -16.20 -11.04
CA THR A 41 -7.59 -15.62 -12.34
C THR A 41 -6.80 -14.33 -12.60
N LEU A 42 -6.12 -14.27 -13.75
CA LEU A 42 -5.28 -13.12 -14.13
C LEU A 42 -6.06 -11.82 -14.37
N ASP A 43 -7.38 -11.88 -14.53
CA ASP A 43 -8.24 -10.72 -14.74
C ASP A 43 -8.76 -10.10 -13.44
N ASP A 44 -8.56 -10.78 -12.30
CA ASP A 44 -8.85 -10.22 -10.99
C ASP A 44 -7.60 -9.54 -10.41
N TYR A 45 -7.79 -8.33 -9.90
CA TYR A 45 -6.74 -7.53 -9.27
C TYR A 45 -7.03 -7.32 -7.78
N ASN A 46 -8.01 -8.02 -7.21
CA ASN A 46 -8.32 -7.93 -5.79
C ASN A 46 -7.32 -8.75 -4.96
N PRO A 47 -6.65 -8.13 -3.98
CA PRO A 47 -5.80 -8.86 -3.06
C PRO A 47 -6.60 -9.47 -1.92
N LEU A 48 -6.14 -10.63 -1.45
CA LEU A 48 -6.40 -11.07 -0.09
C LEU A 48 -5.69 -10.13 0.89
N THR A 49 -6.42 -9.66 1.90
CA THR A 49 -5.91 -8.71 2.92
C THR A 49 -6.25 -9.21 4.32
N PRO A 50 -5.55 -8.77 5.38
CA PRO A 50 -5.95 -9.08 6.75
C PRO A 50 -7.40 -8.69 7.06
N GLY A 51 -7.88 -7.58 6.46
CA GLY A 51 -9.27 -7.15 6.58
C GLY A 51 -10.28 -8.22 6.15
N HIS A 52 -9.98 -9.02 5.12
CA HIS A 52 -10.86 -10.11 4.71
C HIS A 52 -11.06 -11.15 5.82
N PHE A 53 -10.04 -11.41 6.64
CA PHE A 53 -10.18 -12.33 7.78
C PHE A 53 -10.94 -11.71 8.95
N LEU A 54 -10.91 -10.39 9.10
CA LEU A 54 -11.54 -9.69 10.21
C LEU A 54 -13.04 -9.42 9.97
N ILE A 55 -13.40 -9.02 8.75
CA ILE A 55 -14.76 -8.57 8.41
C ILE A 55 -15.40 -9.35 7.25
N GLY A 56 -14.67 -10.29 6.63
CA GLY A 56 -15.14 -11.05 5.47
C GLY A 56 -15.04 -10.32 4.13
N SER A 57 -14.53 -9.08 4.10
CA SER A 57 -14.44 -8.26 2.88
C SER A 57 -13.22 -7.32 2.89
N SER A 58 -12.97 -6.67 1.76
CA SER A 58 -11.94 -5.63 1.67
C SER A 58 -12.37 -4.37 2.43
N ILE A 59 -11.41 -3.75 3.13
CA ILE A 59 -11.63 -2.48 3.82
C ILE A 59 -11.42 -1.36 2.80
N THR A 60 -12.52 -0.86 2.22
CA THR A 60 -12.49 0.23 1.25
C THR A 60 -12.94 1.54 1.88
N VAL A 61 -12.29 2.64 1.50
CA VAL A 61 -12.67 4.01 1.90
C VAL A 61 -13.16 4.78 0.67
N ILE A 62 -14.25 5.52 0.83
CA ILE A 62 -14.77 6.40 -0.23
C ILE A 62 -13.71 7.46 -0.55
N PRO A 63 -13.27 7.58 -1.83
CA PRO A 63 -12.32 8.60 -2.23
C PRO A 63 -12.85 10.00 -1.91
N LYS A 64 -12.05 10.77 -1.17
CA LYS A 64 -12.32 12.19 -0.88
C LYS A 64 -11.14 13.03 -1.34
N PRO A 65 -11.36 14.31 -1.72
CA PRO A 65 -10.28 15.20 -2.15
C PRO A 65 -9.29 15.42 -1.02
N SER A 66 -8.00 15.26 -1.27
CA SER A 66 -6.98 15.34 -0.22
C SER A 66 -6.97 16.71 0.46
N ILE A 67 -6.73 16.71 1.77
CA ILE A 67 -6.65 17.93 2.58
C ILE A 67 -5.23 18.17 3.10
N LEU A 68 -4.24 17.43 2.58
CA LEU A 68 -2.83 17.53 2.96
C LEU A 68 -2.23 18.93 2.74
N SER A 69 -2.71 19.68 1.75
CA SER A 69 -2.25 21.05 1.45
C SER A 69 -2.99 22.14 2.24
N VAL A 70 -4.07 21.79 2.94
CA VAL A 70 -4.85 22.75 3.72
C VAL A 70 -4.15 23.01 5.04
N ASN A 71 -3.98 24.30 5.38
CA ASN A 71 -3.41 24.71 6.66
C ASN A 71 -4.32 24.24 7.81
N GLU A 72 -3.72 23.64 8.84
CA GLU A 72 -4.38 23.11 10.02
C GLU A 72 -5.30 24.12 10.71
N ASN A 73 -4.94 25.41 10.71
CA ASN A 73 -5.75 26.48 11.30
C ASN A 73 -7.12 26.67 10.62
N ARG A 74 -7.31 26.11 9.42
CA ARG A 74 -8.58 26.17 8.65
C ARG A 74 -9.38 24.87 8.74
N LEU A 75 -8.92 23.90 9.53
CA LEU A 75 -9.54 22.59 9.64
C LEU A 75 -10.42 22.48 10.87
N PHE A 76 -11.63 21.97 10.68
CA PHE A 76 -12.43 21.46 11.79
C PHE A 76 -11.76 20.22 12.41
N ARG A 77 -12.08 19.90 13.67
CA ARG A 77 -11.49 18.77 14.40
C ARG A 77 -11.57 17.43 13.64
N TRP A 78 -12.71 17.11 13.05
CA TRP A 78 -12.85 15.89 12.26
C TRP A 78 -11.99 15.89 10.98
N GLN A 79 -11.76 17.07 10.39
CA GLN A 79 -10.89 17.25 9.23
C GLN A 79 -9.43 17.11 9.62
N LEU A 80 -9.04 17.57 10.81
CA LEU A 80 -7.71 17.36 11.37
C LEU A 80 -7.40 15.87 11.50
N ILE A 81 -8.27 15.07 12.13
CA ILE A 81 -8.12 13.60 12.25
C ILE A 81 -7.99 12.96 10.86
N ARG A 82 -8.77 13.44 9.90
CA ARG A 82 -8.69 12.98 8.51
C ARG A 82 -7.34 13.33 7.89
N GLN A 83 -6.83 14.54 8.09
CA GLN A 83 -5.53 14.96 7.56
C GLN A 83 -4.39 14.13 8.17
N LEU A 84 -4.44 13.86 9.48
CA LEU A 84 -3.49 12.98 10.17
C LEU A 84 -3.54 11.56 9.57
N THR A 85 -4.74 11.04 9.29
CA THR A 85 -4.91 9.74 8.62
C THR A 85 -4.27 9.75 7.22
N GLU A 86 -4.51 10.80 6.42
CA GLU A 86 -3.92 10.95 5.08
C GLU A 86 -2.39 11.05 5.13
N ARG A 87 -1.83 11.71 6.16
CA ARG A 87 -0.38 11.75 6.41
C ARG A 87 0.16 10.36 6.73
N PHE A 88 -0.56 9.58 7.54
CA PHE A 88 -0.22 8.18 7.80
C PHE A 88 -0.13 7.37 6.52
N TRP A 89 -1.18 7.45 5.70
CA TRP A 89 -1.25 6.72 4.44
C TRP A 89 -0.20 7.18 3.42
N LYS A 90 0.26 8.43 3.46
CA LYS A 90 1.34 8.86 2.57
C LYS A 90 2.68 8.20 2.90
N ILE A 91 2.94 7.96 4.18
CA ILE A 91 4.25 7.51 4.68
C ILE A 91 4.28 5.98 4.78
N TRP A 92 3.31 5.40 5.48
CA TRP A 92 3.36 4.00 5.91
C TRP A 92 3.40 2.98 4.75
N PRO A 93 2.60 3.07 3.68
CA PRO A 93 2.68 2.15 2.54
C PRO A 93 4.05 2.15 1.86
N SER A 94 4.68 3.33 1.75
CA SER A 94 6.03 3.45 1.19
C SER A 94 7.04 2.72 2.08
N ASP A 95 6.98 2.94 3.39
CA ASP A 95 7.88 2.27 4.34
C ASP A 95 7.63 0.77 4.39
N TYR A 96 6.37 0.33 4.35
CA TYR A 96 6.00 -1.08 4.28
C TYR A 96 6.59 -1.76 3.04
N VAL A 97 6.44 -1.17 1.85
CA VAL A 97 7.05 -1.72 0.63
C VAL A 97 8.57 -1.80 0.76
N ASN A 98 9.21 -0.78 1.34
CA ASN A 98 10.65 -0.80 1.59
C ASN A 98 11.05 -1.95 2.53
N THR A 99 10.24 -2.26 3.55
CA THR A 99 10.50 -3.41 4.44
C THR A 99 10.40 -4.76 3.72
N LEU A 100 9.49 -4.89 2.73
CA LEU A 100 9.38 -6.10 1.91
C LEU A 100 10.58 -6.29 0.97
N GLN A 101 11.27 -5.20 0.62
CA GLN A 101 12.44 -5.21 -0.26
C GLN A 101 13.78 -5.33 0.49
N GLN A 102 13.76 -5.59 1.81
CA GLN A 102 15.00 -5.74 2.57
C GLN A 102 15.74 -7.02 2.16
N CYS A 103 16.73 -6.86 1.29
CA CYS A 103 17.64 -7.93 0.90
C CYS A 103 18.63 -8.21 2.04
N VAL A 104 18.50 -9.39 2.66
CA VAL A 104 19.57 -9.95 3.49
C VAL A 104 20.73 -10.32 2.55
N LYS A 105 22.00 -10.15 2.99
CA LYS A 105 23.18 -10.53 2.20
C LYS A 105 22.94 -11.85 1.48
N TRP A 106 23.16 -11.87 0.16
CA TRP A 106 22.94 -13.02 -0.71
C TRP A 106 23.72 -14.23 -0.23
N LYS A 107 23.09 -15.07 0.59
CA LYS A 107 23.67 -16.35 1.06
C LYS A 107 23.25 -17.51 0.16
N GLN A 108 22.12 -17.39 -0.54
CA GLN A 108 21.53 -18.43 -1.39
C GLN A 108 20.86 -17.81 -2.62
N VAL A 109 20.92 -18.52 -3.75
CA VAL A 109 20.22 -18.17 -4.99
C VAL A 109 18.71 -18.34 -4.76
N GLN A 110 17.95 -17.27 -4.92
CA GLN A 110 16.50 -17.29 -4.83
C GLN A 110 15.88 -17.66 -6.19
N PRO A 111 14.73 -18.37 -6.21
CA PRO A 111 14.04 -18.68 -7.46
C PRO A 111 13.64 -17.41 -8.20
N SER A 112 13.81 -17.43 -9.52
CA SER A 112 13.42 -16.32 -10.39
C SER A 112 11.91 -16.11 -10.39
N VAL A 113 11.51 -14.87 -10.66
CA VAL A 113 10.10 -14.49 -10.71
C VAL A 113 9.39 -15.22 -11.86
N LYS A 114 8.20 -15.74 -11.59
CA LYS A 114 7.42 -16.55 -12.54
C LYS A 114 6.34 -15.72 -13.24
N ILE A 115 5.99 -16.17 -14.44
CA ILE A 115 4.81 -15.67 -15.17
C ILE A 115 3.57 -16.06 -14.37
N GLY A 116 2.60 -15.15 -14.29
CA GLY A 116 1.37 -15.34 -13.51
C GLY A 116 1.51 -15.04 -12.02
N THR A 117 2.64 -14.52 -11.55
CA THR A 117 2.73 -14.02 -10.17
C THR A 117 2.12 -12.61 -10.06
N MET A 118 1.23 -12.41 -9.07
CA MET A 118 0.73 -11.09 -8.70
C MET A 118 1.83 -10.33 -7.93
N ILE A 119 2.02 -9.07 -8.29
CA ILE A 119 3.03 -8.19 -7.70
C ILE A 119 2.43 -6.89 -7.21
N LEU A 120 3.06 -6.34 -6.16
CA LEU A 120 2.76 -5.03 -5.62
C LEU A 120 3.58 -3.96 -6.35
N ILE A 121 2.91 -2.92 -6.82
CA ILE A 121 3.51 -1.86 -7.64
C ILE A 121 3.52 -0.57 -6.83
N ARG A 122 4.72 0.00 -6.64
CA ARG A 122 4.86 1.33 -6.06
C ARG A 122 4.43 2.38 -7.09
N ASN A 123 3.30 3.02 -6.82
CA ASN A 123 2.80 4.17 -7.57
C ASN A 123 2.64 5.40 -6.65
N PRO A 124 3.45 6.46 -6.86
CA PRO A 124 3.39 7.67 -6.04
C PRO A 124 2.16 8.54 -6.34
N LEU A 125 1.43 8.28 -7.43
CA LEU A 125 0.27 9.07 -7.86
C LEU A 125 -1.05 8.59 -7.24
N LEU A 126 -1.04 7.44 -6.55
CA LEU A 126 -2.25 6.94 -5.90
C LEU A 126 -2.73 7.94 -4.83
N PRO A 127 -4.03 8.30 -4.84
CA PRO A 127 -4.56 9.20 -3.83
C PRO A 127 -4.40 8.61 -2.43
N PRO A 128 -3.82 9.34 -1.46
CA PRO A 128 -3.57 8.82 -0.13
C PRO A 128 -4.84 8.59 0.70
N THR A 129 -6.00 8.88 0.13
CA THR A 129 -7.31 8.77 0.77
C THR A 129 -7.99 7.43 0.55
N THR A 130 -7.46 6.57 -0.32
CA THR A 130 -8.25 5.46 -0.89
C THR A 130 -7.98 4.08 -0.28
N CYS A 131 -7.00 3.94 0.62
CA CYS A 131 -6.54 2.62 1.10
C CYS A 131 -6.28 1.61 -0.05
N LYS A 132 -5.94 2.12 -1.24
CA LYS A 132 -5.75 1.31 -2.45
C LYS A 132 -4.28 1.02 -2.67
N TRP A 133 -4.04 -0.20 -3.13
CA TRP A 133 -2.73 -0.68 -3.55
C TRP A 133 -2.80 -0.96 -5.04
N GLU A 134 -1.79 -0.51 -5.79
CA GLU A 134 -1.71 -0.88 -7.19
C GLU A 134 -1.04 -2.24 -7.32
N LEU A 135 -1.77 -3.15 -7.95
CA LEU A 135 -1.37 -4.52 -8.17
C LEU A 135 -1.27 -4.78 -9.67
N GLY A 136 -0.46 -5.75 -10.03
CA GLY A 136 -0.36 -6.21 -11.41
C GLY A 136 0.10 -7.64 -11.49
N TRP A 137 -0.08 -8.21 -12.67
CA TRP A 137 0.33 -9.57 -13.00
C TRP A 137 1.55 -9.56 -13.90
N ILE A 138 2.48 -10.49 -13.66
CA ILE A 138 3.61 -10.70 -14.56
C ILE A 138 3.12 -11.49 -15.77
N THR A 139 3.17 -10.86 -16.93
CA THR A 139 2.77 -11.49 -18.19
C THR A 139 3.95 -12.10 -18.94
N GLN A 140 5.14 -11.53 -18.80
CA GLN A 140 6.36 -12.00 -19.49
C GLN A 140 7.58 -11.71 -18.63
N CYS A 141 8.55 -12.64 -18.62
CA CYS A 141 9.86 -12.46 -18.02
C CYS A 141 10.91 -12.31 -19.11
N HIS A 142 11.82 -11.35 -18.97
CA HIS A 142 12.92 -11.09 -19.92
C HIS A 142 14.25 -11.49 -19.26
N PRO A 143 14.76 -12.72 -19.48
CA PRO A 143 16.04 -13.16 -18.96
C PRO A 143 17.20 -12.48 -19.69
N GLY A 144 18.27 -12.15 -18.96
CA GLY A 144 19.53 -11.71 -19.55
C GLY A 144 20.37 -12.87 -20.10
N SER A 145 21.58 -12.57 -20.59
CA SER A 145 22.57 -13.56 -21.04
C SER A 145 22.86 -14.64 -20.00
N ASP A 146 22.82 -14.27 -18.72
CA ASP A 146 23.16 -15.14 -17.60
C ASP A 146 21.95 -15.99 -17.12
N GLY A 147 20.82 -15.96 -17.84
CA GLY A 147 19.59 -16.66 -17.46
C GLY A 147 18.77 -15.98 -16.36
N ASN A 148 19.31 -14.95 -15.69
CA ASN A 148 18.63 -14.22 -14.63
C ASN A 148 17.63 -13.19 -15.19
N VAL A 149 16.41 -13.23 -14.66
CA VAL A 149 15.35 -12.25 -14.98
C VAL A 149 15.63 -10.97 -14.21
N ARG A 150 15.80 -9.85 -14.92
CA ARG A 150 15.98 -8.50 -14.35
C ARG A 150 14.91 -7.52 -14.82
N VAL A 151 14.14 -7.90 -15.84
CA VAL A 151 13.06 -7.10 -16.41
C VAL A 151 11.83 -7.97 -16.62
N VAL A 152 10.66 -7.47 -16.23
CA VAL A 152 9.38 -8.14 -16.40
C VAL A 152 8.38 -7.23 -17.10
N THR A 153 7.45 -7.82 -17.85
CA THR A 153 6.29 -7.09 -18.38
C THR A 153 5.10 -7.30 -17.47
N VAL A 154 4.61 -6.20 -16.93
CA VAL A 154 3.54 -6.17 -15.93
C VAL A 154 2.27 -5.68 -16.60
N ARG A 155 1.14 -6.35 -16.30
CA ARG A 155 -0.21 -5.90 -16.67
C ARG A 155 -0.92 -5.44 -15.41
N THR A 156 -1.25 -4.15 -15.34
CA THR A 156 -2.17 -3.59 -14.34
C THR A 156 -3.57 -3.51 -14.92
N ALA A 157 -4.56 -3.11 -14.12
CA ALA A 157 -5.94 -2.92 -14.59
C ALA A 157 -6.06 -1.86 -15.71
N HIS A 158 -5.11 -0.92 -15.79
CA HIS A 158 -5.17 0.22 -16.72
C HIS A 158 -4.20 0.09 -17.89
N SER A 159 -3.06 -0.59 -17.71
CA SER A 159 -1.99 -0.57 -18.71
C SER A 159 -1.06 -1.78 -18.62
N LYS A 160 -0.31 -2.00 -19.69
CA LYS A 160 0.74 -3.01 -19.77
C LYS A 160 2.07 -2.31 -20.08
N TYR A 161 3.08 -2.53 -19.24
CA TYR A 161 4.39 -1.90 -19.41
C TYR A 161 5.52 -2.78 -18.89
N LYS A 162 6.76 -2.47 -19.32
CA LYS A 162 7.99 -3.14 -18.86
C LYS A 162 8.54 -2.45 -17.62
N ARG A 163 8.98 -3.21 -16.62
CA ARG A 163 9.57 -2.70 -15.38
C ARG A 163 10.79 -3.53 -14.98
N PRO A 164 11.90 -2.90 -14.57
CA PRO A 164 13.01 -3.61 -13.93
C PRO A 164 12.63 -4.05 -12.50
N ILE A 165 13.22 -5.16 -12.04
CA ILE A 165 13.03 -5.72 -10.69
C ILE A 165 14.28 -5.58 -9.83
#